data_AF-A0A941N3K5-F1
#
_entry.id   AF-A0A941N3K5-F1
#
_cell.length_a   1.000
_cell.length_b   1.000
_cell.length_c   1.000
_cell.angle_alpha   90.00
_cell.angle_beta   90.00
_cell.angle_gamma   90.00
#
_symmetry.space_group_name_H-M   'P 1'
#
loop_
_entity.id
_entity.type
_entity.pdbx_description
1 polymer ?
#
loop_
_entity_poly.entity_id
_entity_poly.type
_entity_poly.pdbx_seq_one_letter_code
_entity_poly.pdbx_strand_id
1 'polypeptide(L)'
;GLENPGFVRTFQERGVEIAHLAEFHVGHTPEMNENRVALLKLLHSECRRLSNDSFLLLPGEEPNIQLGGHWISLFPRPVYWLLHPRPETPFEQDVPGVGKVYAIHSAADVLRLMEREQGLMWTAHPRTKSSFGYPDRYRQSDFYQSDRFLGAAWKAMPADLSQSRLGVRVLDLFDDMSNWGIPKYVLGEVDVFRVEPQSELYGHMNINYLKLDRLPRFDEGWQPVLEALRQGQFFVSTGEMLLTDFRVGGCESGQVLKPGTASTVDVEAQVRWTFPPAFAEVVWGDGNQVFRKRVDLSDGQAFGGQMLRVPLDVARAKWVRLEVWDIAANGAFTQPVWVR
;
A
#
# COMPACT_ATOMS: atom_id res chain seq x y z
N GLY A 1 8.80 -9.10 -28.01
CA GLY A 1 7.75 -8.50 -27.18
C GLY A 1 7.14 -7.32 -27.90
N LEU A 2 5.99 -6.82 -27.47
CA LEU A 2 5.45 -5.54 -27.93
C LEU A 2 6.47 -4.45 -27.54
N GLU A 3 6.91 -3.62 -28.50
CA GLU A 3 7.94 -2.61 -28.26
C GLU A 3 7.56 -1.65 -27.12
N ASN A 4 6.28 -1.23 -27.08
CA ASN A 4 5.71 -0.43 -26.00
C ASN A 4 4.26 -0.89 -25.68
N PRO A 5 4.05 -1.69 -24.61
CA PRO A 5 2.73 -2.18 -24.24
C PRO A 5 1.73 -1.07 -23.92
N GLY A 6 0.45 -1.29 -24.21
CA GLY A 6 -0.64 -0.33 -23.96
C GLY A 6 -0.66 0.17 -22.52
N PHE A 7 -0.55 -0.75 -21.54
CA PHE A 7 -0.62 -0.40 -20.12
C PHE A 7 0.50 0.53 -19.65
N VAL A 8 1.72 0.36 -20.15
CA VAL A 8 2.87 1.20 -19.76
C VAL A 8 2.60 2.64 -20.18
N ARG A 9 2.17 2.84 -21.43
CA ARG A 9 1.78 4.17 -21.93
C ARG A 9 0.65 4.77 -21.09
N THR A 10 -0.39 3.99 -20.81
CA THR A 10 -1.52 4.46 -20.02
C THR A 10 -1.10 4.93 -18.62
N PHE A 11 -0.18 4.24 -17.95
CA PHE A 11 0.33 4.68 -16.65
C PHE A 11 1.19 5.94 -16.76
N GLN A 12 2.10 6.00 -17.73
CA GLN A 12 2.96 7.16 -17.95
C GLN A 12 2.17 8.43 -18.31
N GLU A 13 1.17 8.32 -19.19
CA GLU A 13 0.29 9.43 -19.59
C GLU A 13 -0.52 9.99 -18.41
N ARG A 14 -0.71 9.19 -17.35
CA ARG A 14 -1.38 9.59 -16.10
C ARG A 14 -0.42 10.11 -15.03
N GLY A 15 0.86 10.23 -15.34
CA GLY A 15 1.87 10.70 -14.39
C GLY A 15 2.26 9.68 -13.32
N VAL A 16 1.96 8.40 -13.52
CA VAL A 16 2.43 7.34 -12.60
C VAL A 16 3.92 7.11 -12.84
N GLU A 17 4.72 7.29 -11.79
CA GLU A 17 6.18 7.10 -11.83
C GLU A 17 6.60 5.66 -11.50
N ILE A 18 5.82 4.97 -10.66
CA ILE A 18 6.08 3.59 -10.24
C ILE A 18 4.81 2.76 -10.39
N ALA A 19 4.90 1.65 -11.12
CA ALA A 19 3.84 0.65 -11.21
C ALA A 19 4.34 -0.69 -10.65
N HIS A 20 3.68 -1.21 -9.63
CA HIS A 20 3.96 -2.54 -9.08
C HIS A 20 2.95 -3.54 -9.62
N LEU A 21 3.45 -4.53 -10.36
CA LEU A 21 2.63 -5.61 -10.88
C LEU A 21 2.28 -6.61 -9.77
N ALA A 22 1.21 -7.36 -10.00
CA ALA A 22 0.74 -8.42 -9.11
C ALA A 22 0.40 -9.66 -9.95
N GLU A 23 1.39 -10.15 -10.68
CA GLU A 23 1.23 -11.23 -11.67
C GLU A 23 1.01 -12.60 -11.02
N PHE A 24 0.69 -13.58 -11.88
CA PHE A 24 0.54 -14.99 -11.51
C PHE A 24 -0.59 -15.26 -10.49
N HIS A 25 -1.68 -14.47 -10.60
CA HIS A 25 -2.95 -14.65 -9.88
C HIS A 25 -3.68 -15.92 -10.33
N VAL A 26 -3.13 -17.10 -10.04
CA VAL A 26 -3.83 -18.40 -10.14
C VAL A 26 -2.96 -19.50 -9.52
N GLY A 27 -3.46 -20.14 -8.47
CA GLY A 27 -2.80 -21.27 -7.80
C GLY A 27 -2.95 -22.63 -8.51
N HIS A 28 -3.47 -22.67 -9.75
CA HIS A 28 -4.06 -23.89 -10.33
C HIS A 28 -3.49 -24.36 -11.67
N THR A 29 -2.37 -23.81 -12.15
CA THR A 29 -1.78 -24.27 -13.40
C THR A 29 -0.50 -25.06 -13.11
N PRO A 30 -0.52 -26.40 -13.09
CA PRO A 30 0.69 -27.23 -12.91
C PRO A 30 1.85 -26.82 -13.83
N GLU A 31 1.53 -26.41 -15.06
CA GLU A 31 2.50 -25.91 -16.05
C GLU A 31 3.23 -24.63 -15.60
N MET A 32 2.59 -23.77 -14.80
CA MET A 32 3.26 -22.59 -14.24
C MET A 32 4.27 -22.96 -13.16
N ASN A 33 4.05 -24.05 -12.40
CA ASN A 33 5.01 -24.49 -11.40
C ASN A 33 6.28 -25.05 -12.05
N GLU A 34 6.15 -25.83 -13.12
CA GLU A 34 7.29 -26.34 -13.89
C GLU A 34 8.09 -25.21 -14.56
N ASN A 35 7.39 -24.20 -15.08
CA ASN A 35 8.00 -23.05 -15.75
C ASN A 35 8.26 -21.86 -14.83
N ARG A 36 8.08 -22.00 -13.52
CA ARG A 36 7.99 -20.88 -12.57
C ARG A 36 9.21 -19.97 -12.63
N VAL A 37 10.40 -20.56 -12.61
CA VAL A 37 11.67 -19.82 -12.64
C VAL A 37 11.83 -19.09 -13.98
N ALA A 38 11.43 -19.72 -15.10
CA ALA A 38 11.48 -19.11 -16.42
C ALA A 38 10.48 -17.94 -16.54
N LEU A 39 9.27 -18.09 -15.98
CA LEU A 39 8.24 -17.04 -15.95
C LEU A 39 8.69 -15.84 -15.10
N LEU A 40 9.26 -16.07 -13.91
CA LEU A 40 9.85 -15.01 -13.10
C LEU A 40 10.99 -14.31 -13.83
N LYS A 41 11.86 -15.07 -14.51
CA LYS A 41 12.96 -14.50 -15.31
C LYS A 41 12.42 -13.61 -16.43
N LEU A 42 11.36 -14.03 -17.11
CA LEU A 42 10.68 -13.24 -18.13
C LEU A 42 10.08 -11.97 -17.53
N LEU A 43 9.31 -12.07 -16.45
CA LEU A 43 8.73 -10.94 -15.73
C LEU A 43 9.81 -9.91 -15.35
N HIS A 44 10.89 -10.36 -14.70
CA HIS A 44 11.99 -9.49 -14.32
C HIS A 44 12.64 -8.81 -15.54
N SER A 45 12.84 -9.55 -16.63
CA SER A 45 13.44 -9.00 -17.85
C SER A 45 12.56 -7.97 -18.55
N GLU A 46 11.24 -8.18 -18.58
CA GLU A 46 10.30 -7.24 -19.17
C GLU A 46 10.12 -6.01 -18.29
N CYS A 47 10.05 -6.17 -16.96
CA CYS A 47 10.05 -5.03 -16.03
C CYS A 47 11.30 -4.16 -16.19
N ARG A 48 12.48 -4.79 -16.33
CA ARG A 48 13.73 -4.08 -16.63
C ARG A 48 13.66 -3.33 -17.96
N ARG A 49 13.22 -4.03 -19.03
CA ARG A 49 13.15 -3.47 -20.39
C ARG A 49 12.19 -2.29 -20.50
N LEU A 50 11.09 -2.31 -19.74
CA LEU A 50 10.03 -1.30 -19.78
C LEU A 50 10.26 -0.15 -18.81
N SER A 51 11.18 -0.30 -17.86
CA SER A 51 11.60 0.78 -16.96
C SER A 51 12.55 1.75 -17.67
N ASN A 52 12.49 3.02 -17.30
CA ASN A 52 13.32 4.10 -17.81
C ASN A 52 13.52 5.18 -16.72
N ASP A 53 14.16 6.29 -17.05
CA ASP A 53 14.53 7.34 -16.08
C ASP A 53 13.34 8.07 -15.45
N SER A 54 12.13 7.96 -16.03
CA SER A 54 10.91 8.59 -15.53
C SER A 54 9.80 7.59 -15.20
N PHE A 55 10.06 6.28 -15.31
CA PHE A 55 9.07 5.25 -15.02
C PHE A 55 9.73 3.95 -14.57
N LEU A 56 9.31 3.44 -13.42
CA LEU A 56 9.80 2.20 -12.84
C LEU A 56 8.69 1.15 -12.79
N LEU A 57 8.85 0.07 -13.55
CA LEU A 57 7.96 -1.08 -13.52
C LEU A 57 8.54 -2.14 -12.58
N LEU A 58 7.80 -2.46 -11.52
CA LEU A 58 8.24 -3.38 -10.48
C LEU A 58 7.57 -4.74 -10.63
N PRO A 59 8.35 -5.84 -10.60
CA PRO A 59 7.79 -7.17 -10.55
C PRO A 59 7.17 -7.44 -9.17
N GLY A 60 6.07 -8.17 -9.18
CA GLY A 60 5.37 -8.58 -7.97
C GLY A 60 4.30 -9.60 -8.29
N GLU A 61 3.73 -10.18 -7.24
CA GLU A 61 2.74 -11.24 -7.35
C GLU A 61 1.62 -11.05 -6.33
N GLU A 62 0.44 -11.60 -6.63
CA GLU A 62 -0.68 -11.77 -5.70
C GLU A 62 -0.87 -13.25 -5.35
N PRO A 63 -0.17 -13.78 -4.33
CA PRO A 63 -0.29 -15.20 -3.98
C PRO A 63 -1.48 -15.45 -3.04
N ASN A 64 -1.88 -16.71 -2.94
CA ASN A 64 -3.12 -17.09 -2.23
C ASN A 64 -3.03 -18.42 -1.44
N ILE A 65 -1.82 -18.94 -1.20
CA ILE A 65 -1.65 -20.30 -0.62
C ILE A 65 -1.29 -20.24 0.87
N GLN A 66 -0.23 -19.54 1.27
CA GLN A 66 0.40 -19.75 2.58
C GLN A 66 -0.20 -18.96 3.75
N LEU A 67 -0.63 -17.72 3.52
CA LEU A 67 -1.02 -16.80 4.61
C LEU A 67 -2.53 -16.80 4.89
N GLY A 68 -3.34 -17.25 3.92
CA GLY A 68 -4.79 -17.10 3.93
C GLY A 68 -5.26 -15.84 3.19
N GLY A 69 -6.35 -15.98 2.43
CA GLY A 69 -6.81 -14.92 1.52
C GLY A 69 -5.81 -14.66 0.42
N HIS A 70 -5.92 -13.50 -0.22
CA HIS A 70 -4.91 -13.02 -1.16
C HIS A 70 -4.00 -12.02 -0.45
N TRP A 71 -2.72 -12.07 -0.80
CA TRP A 71 -1.71 -11.15 -0.30
C TRP A 71 -0.84 -10.69 -1.45
N ILE A 72 -0.08 -9.63 -1.26
CA ILE A 72 0.86 -9.11 -2.26
C ILE A 72 2.27 -9.33 -1.77
N SER A 73 3.16 -9.68 -2.68
CA SER A 73 4.61 -9.73 -2.44
C SER A 73 5.31 -8.58 -3.15
N LEU A 74 6.24 -7.91 -2.44
CA LEU A 74 7.11 -6.90 -3.01
C LEU A 74 8.53 -7.09 -2.44
N PHE A 75 9.51 -7.26 -3.32
CA PHE A 75 10.93 -7.36 -2.97
C PHE A 75 11.68 -6.12 -3.42
N PRO A 76 12.84 -5.74 -2.86
CA PRO A 76 13.59 -4.54 -3.24
C PRO A 76 14.41 -4.70 -4.53
N ARG A 77 14.39 -5.90 -5.12
CA ARG A 77 15.06 -6.29 -6.36
C ARG A 77 14.38 -7.54 -6.90
N PRO A 78 14.72 -8.00 -8.13
CA PRO A 78 14.27 -9.31 -8.60
C PRO A 78 14.63 -10.45 -7.63
N VAL A 79 13.64 -11.27 -7.26
CA VAL A 79 13.80 -12.42 -6.36
C VAL A 79 13.11 -13.64 -6.98
N TYR A 80 13.79 -14.77 -6.99
CA TYR A 80 13.26 -16.01 -7.54
C TYR A 80 12.69 -16.89 -6.44
N TRP A 81 11.44 -17.30 -6.58
CA TRP A 81 10.77 -18.13 -5.58
C TRP A 81 9.64 -18.98 -6.17
N LEU A 82 9.35 -20.09 -5.48
CA LEU A 82 8.36 -21.08 -5.86
C LEU A 82 7.22 -21.02 -4.85
N LEU A 83 6.04 -20.64 -5.33
CA LEU A 83 4.82 -20.54 -4.52
C LEU A 83 4.26 -21.91 -4.13
N HIS A 84 4.44 -22.93 -4.96
CA HIS A 84 3.95 -24.30 -4.71
C HIS A 84 5.01 -25.32 -5.13
N PRO A 85 6.14 -25.40 -4.40
CA PRO A 85 7.23 -26.33 -4.70
C PRO A 85 6.81 -27.79 -4.47
N ARG A 86 7.60 -28.74 -4.99
CA ARG A 86 7.44 -30.15 -4.61
C ARG A 86 7.80 -30.35 -3.13
N PRO A 87 7.13 -31.22 -2.36
CA PRO A 87 7.31 -31.33 -0.91
C PRO A 87 8.77 -31.50 -0.45
N GLU A 88 9.60 -32.20 -1.21
CA GLU A 88 11.00 -32.48 -0.91
C GLU A 88 11.95 -31.32 -1.24
N THR A 89 11.46 -30.26 -1.89
CA THR A 89 12.28 -29.13 -2.33
C THR A 89 12.77 -28.34 -1.12
N PRO A 90 14.09 -28.17 -0.91
CA PRO A 90 14.59 -27.40 0.22
C PRO A 90 14.26 -25.92 0.07
N PHE A 91 14.12 -25.22 1.20
CA PHE A 91 13.73 -23.79 1.24
C PHE A 91 14.60 -22.89 0.37
N GLU A 92 15.89 -23.16 0.24
CA GLU A 92 16.81 -22.37 -0.59
C GLU A 92 17.66 -23.31 -1.46
N GLN A 93 17.83 -22.95 -2.72
CA GLN A 93 18.64 -23.66 -3.71
C GLN A 93 19.40 -22.67 -4.58
N ASP A 94 20.61 -23.03 -4.98
CA ASP A 94 21.33 -22.32 -6.03
C ASP A 94 21.05 -22.98 -7.39
N VAL A 95 20.41 -22.24 -8.29
CA VAL A 95 20.04 -22.70 -9.63
C VAL A 95 21.01 -22.10 -10.66
N PRO A 96 21.74 -22.92 -11.44
CA PRO A 96 22.66 -22.42 -12.46
C PRO A 96 22.02 -21.44 -13.44
N GLY A 97 22.65 -20.27 -13.64
CA GLY A 97 22.15 -19.22 -14.54
C GLY A 97 20.97 -18.40 -14.02
N VAL A 98 20.57 -18.60 -12.76
CA VAL A 98 19.52 -17.84 -12.06
C VAL A 98 20.03 -17.31 -10.73
N GLY A 99 20.71 -18.14 -9.94
CA GLY A 99 21.14 -17.83 -8.58
C GLY A 99 20.19 -18.43 -7.55
N LYS A 100 20.01 -17.76 -6.41
CA LYS A 100 19.17 -18.25 -5.31
C LYS A 100 17.70 -18.33 -5.73
N VAL A 101 17.09 -19.47 -5.45
CA VAL A 101 15.66 -19.73 -5.60
C VAL A 101 15.08 -20.23 -4.28
N TYR A 102 14.01 -19.60 -3.82
CA TYR A 102 13.36 -19.94 -2.56
C TYR A 102 12.12 -20.80 -2.77
N ALA A 103 11.98 -21.90 -2.02
CA ALA A 103 10.81 -22.77 -2.06
C ALA A 103 9.93 -22.55 -0.82
N ILE A 104 8.69 -22.14 -1.03
CA ILE A 104 7.80 -21.69 0.05
C ILE A 104 6.72 -22.74 0.34
N HIS A 105 6.82 -23.39 1.50
CA HIS A 105 5.88 -24.44 1.90
C HIS A 105 4.88 -23.98 2.96
N SER A 106 5.16 -22.87 3.64
CA SER A 106 4.41 -22.45 4.82
C SER A 106 4.42 -20.93 5.01
N ALA A 107 3.57 -20.42 5.91
CA ALA A 107 3.62 -19.02 6.34
C ALA A 107 4.96 -18.63 6.98
N ALA A 108 5.62 -19.57 7.67
CA ALA A 108 6.94 -19.34 8.25
C ALA A 108 8.01 -19.17 7.16
N ASP A 109 7.92 -19.92 6.06
CA ASP A 109 8.82 -19.74 4.91
C ASP A 109 8.59 -18.41 4.22
N VAL A 110 7.33 -17.95 4.10
CA VAL A 110 7.03 -16.61 3.57
C VAL A 110 7.73 -15.55 4.43
N LEU A 111 7.55 -15.60 5.75
CA LEU A 111 8.22 -14.65 6.65
C LEU A 111 9.75 -14.70 6.50
N ARG A 112 10.32 -15.92 6.52
CA ARG A 112 11.76 -16.11 6.35
C ARG A 112 12.28 -15.56 5.01
N LEU A 113 11.53 -15.72 3.93
CA LEU A 113 11.85 -15.14 2.62
C LEU A 113 11.85 -13.61 2.70
N MET A 114 10.78 -13.01 3.24
CA MET A 114 10.69 -11.55 3.36
C MET A 114 11.79 -10.96 4.25
N GLU A 115 12.19 -11.66 5.31
CA GLU A 115 13.31 -11.23 6.16
C GLU A 115 14.66 -11.32 5.44
N ARG A 116 14.93 -12.44 4.72
CA ARG A 116 16.20 -12.63 3.99
C ARG A 116 16.37 -11.63 2.85
N GLU A 117 15.31 -11.41 2.10
CA GLU A 117 15.34 -10.57 0.90
C GLU A 117 14.89 -9.14 1.18
N GLN A 118 14.64 -8.79 2.45
CA GLN A 118 14.15 -7.48 2.89
C GLN A 118 12.83 -7.05 2.21
N GLY A 119 12.01 -8.03 1.84
CA GLY A 119 10.71 -7.84 1.19
C GLY A 119 9.61 -7.35 2.13
N LEU A 120 8.47 -7.03 1.53
CA LEU A 120 7.22 -6.67 2.18
C LEU A 120 6.08 -7.55 1.67
N MET A 121 5.09 -7.75 2.54
CA MET A 121 3.83 -8.42 2.23
C MET A 121 2.65 -7.71 2.89
N TRP A 122 1.47 -7.78 2.28
CA TRP A 122 0.23 -7.22 2.84
C TRP A 122 -1.00 -7.94 2.31
N THR A 123 -2.15 -7.80 2.99
CA THR A 123 -3.43 -8.34 2.52
C THR A 123 -3.91 -7.58 1.28
N ALA A 124 -4.20 -8.29 0.18
CA ALA A 124 -4.93 -7.72 -0.96
C ALA A 124 -6.44 -7.68 -0.66
N HIS A 125 -7.14 -6.63 -1.08
CA HIS A 125 -8.59 -6.43 -0.93
C HIS A 125 -9.18 -7.01 0.39
N PRO A 126 -8.74 -6.51 1.57
CA PRO A 126 -8.96 -7.14 2.88
C PRO A 126 -10.42 -7.09 3.37
N ARG A 127 -11.01 -8.15 3.92
CA ARG A 127 -12.45 -8.20 4.26
C ARG A 127 -13.40 -8.21 3.05
N THR A 128 -12.93 -8.56 1.86
CA THR A 128 -13.78 -8.92 0.72
C THR A 128 -13.18 -10.07 -0.08
N LYS A 129 -13.93 -10.59 -1.08
CA LYS A 129 -13.51 -11.70 -1.96
C LYS A 129 -12.90 -12.86 -1.13
N SER A 130 -11.83 -13.48 -1.61
CA SER A 130 -11.05 -14.51 -0.90
C SER A 130 -10.40 -14.02 0.39
N SER A 131 -10.23 -12.71 0.56
CA SER A 131 -9.65 -12.07 1.74
C SER A 131 -10.70 -11.70 2.80
N PHE A 132 -11.94 -12.20 2.71
CA PHE A 132 -13.06 -11.80 3.59
C PHE A 132 -12.78 -11.90 5.10
N GLY A 133 -12.03 -12.91 5.53
CA GLY A 133 -11.68 -13.10 6.94
C GLY A 133 -10.36 -12.46 7.39
N TYR A 134 -9.71 -11.69 6.52
CA TYR A 134 -8.31 -11.29 6.68
C TYR A 134 -8.15 -9.76 6.58
N PRO A 135 -7.24 -9.16 7.38
CA PRO A 135 -6.22 -9.79 8.23
C PRO A 135 -6.69 -10.26 9.62
N ASP A 136 -7.95 -10.05 9.98
CA ASP A 136 -8.51 -10.32 11.32
C ASP A 136 -8.15 -11.70 11.89
N ARG A 137 -8.26 -12.77 11.07
CA ARG A 137 -7.99 -14.15 11.49
C ARG A 137 -6.53 -14.47 11.76
N TYR A 138 -5.58 -13.72 11.19
CA TYR A 138 -4.15 -13.98 11.37
C TYR A 138 -3.41 -12.84 12.07
N ARG A 139 -4.12 -11.87 12.66
CA ARG A 139 -3.49 -10.72 13.34
C ARG A 139 -2.54 -11.11 14.48
N GLN A 140 -2.64 -12.34 15.00
CA GLN A 140 -1.76 -12.88 16.05
C GLN A 140 -0.62 -13.75 15.51
N SER A 141 -0.56 -13.98 14.20
CA SER A 141 0.51 -14.78 13.58
C SER A 141 1.85 -14.06 13.56
N ASP A 142 2.96 -14.81 13.59
CA ASP A 142 4.31 -14.25 13.57
C ASP A 142 4.55 -13.33 12.36
N PHE A 143 4.06 -13.71 11.18
CA PHE A 143 4.23 -12.88 9.99
C PHE A 143 3.48 -11.55 10.14
N TYR A 144 2.28 -11.52 10.72
CA TYR A 144 1.57 -10.27 10.96
C TYR A 144 2.32 -9.38 11.96
N GLN A 145 2.90 -9.97 13.00
CA GLN A 145 3.66 -9.25 14.02
C GLN A 145 4.95 -8.63 13.45
N SER A 146 5.52 -9.22 12.41
CA SER A 146 6.72 -8.74 11.73
C SER A 146 6.53 -7.37 11.06
N ASP A 147 7.62 -6.60 10.98
CA ASP A 147 7.70 -5.37 10.20
C ASP A 147 7.73 -5.62 8.67
N ARG A 148 7.85 -6.89 8.26
CA ARG A 148 7.71 -7.35 6.88
C ARG A 148 6.26 -7.42 6.43
N PHE A 149 5.31 -7.55 7.36
CA PHE A 149 3.90 -7.45 7.04
C PHE A 149 3.44 -6.01 7.19
N LEU A 150 3.22 -5.36 6.06
CA LEU A 150 2.95 -3.93 5.97
C LEU A 150 1.54 -3.58 6.48
N GLY A 151 0.55 -4.44 6.23
CA GLY A 151 -0.84 -4.18 6.60
C GLY A 151 -1.78 -4.67 5.51
N ALA A 152 -2.48 -3.76 4.83
CA ALA A 152 -3.46 -4.13 3.83
C ALA A 152 -3.60 -3.11 2.69
N ALA A 153 -4.26 -3.51 1.62
CA ALA A 153 -4.50 -2.63 0.48
C ALA A 153 -5.88 -1.97 0.51
N TRP A 154 -5.94 -0.73 0.02
CA TRP A 154 -7.14 0.09 -0.11
C TRP A 154 -7.59 0.17 -1.55
N LYS A 155 -8.86 -0.16 -1.74
CA LYS A 155 -9.61 0.07 -2.96
C LYS A 155 -11.06 0.29 -2.57
N ALA A 156 -11.73 1.21 -3.25
CA ALA A 156 -13.16 1.46 -3.10
C ALA A 156 -14.00 0.29 -3.63
N MET A 157 -13.95 -0.86 -2.94
CA MET A 157 -14.59 -2.11 -3.35
C MET A 157 -15.34 -2.77 -2.18
N PRO A 158 -16.63 -3.08 -2.30
CA PRO A 158 -17.55 -2.39 -3.20
C PRO A 158 -17.55 -0.89 -2.90
N ALA A 159 -17.83 -0.07 -3.90
CA ALA A 159 -18.11 1.34 -3.69
C ALA A 159 -19.54 1.46 -3.12
N ASP A 160 -19.71 2.18 -2.02
CA ASP A 160 -21.00 2.59 -1.49
C ASP A 160 -21.13 4.11 -1.67
N LEU A 161 -21.81 4.51 -2.75
CA LEU A 161 -21.98 5.92 -3.11
C LEU A 161 -23.00 6.65 -2.22
N SER A 162 -23.64 5.97 -1.27
CA SER A 162 -24.45 6.64 -0.24
C SER A 162 -23.60 7.20 0.89
N GLN A 163 -22.33 6.79 0.98
CA GLN A 163 -21.38 7.31 1.95
C GLN A 163 -20.77 8.62 1.47
N SER A 164 -20.41 9.47 2.44
CA SER A 164 -19.66 10.70 2.18
C SER A 164 -18.16 10.47 1.89
N ARG A 165 -17.73 9.20 1.81
CA ARG A 165 -16.34 8.79 1.56
C ARG A 165 -16.27 7.40 0.93
N LEU A 166 -15.22 7.15 0.16
CA LEU A 166 -14.98 5.85 -0.45
C LEU A 166 -14.20 4.91 0.46
N GLY A 167 -14.39 3.61 0.28
CA GLY A 167 -13.54 2.58 0.89
C GLY A 167 -13.67 2.42 2.41
N VAL A 168 -14.85 2.74 2.98
CA VAL A 168 -15.16 2.62 4.43
C VAL A 168 -14.70 1.29 5.01
N ARG A 169 -14.95 0.16 4.31
CA ARG A 169 -14.47 -1.18 4.72
C ARG A 169 -12.99 -1.21 5.10
N VAL A 170 -12.14 -0.59 4.30
CA VAL A 170 -10.68 -0.60 4.53
C VAL A 170 -10.27 0.50 5.49
N LEU A 171 -10.96 1.64 5.51
CA LEU A 171 -10.71 2.70 6.51
C LEU A 171 -11.05 2.22 7.94
N ASP A 172 -12.14 1.48 8.11
CA ASP A 172 -12.50 0.86 9.39
C ASP A 172 -11.48 -0.21 9.78
N LEU A 173 -11.02 -1.03 8.83
CA LEU A 173 -9.92 -1.96 9.08
C LEU A 173 -8.63 -1.22 9.46
N PHE A 174 -8.36 -0.05 8.86
CA PHE A 174 -7.17 0.72 9.18
C PHE A 174 -7.20 1.22 10.62
N ASP A 175 -8.37 1.65 11.09
CA ASP A 175 -8.59 2.00 12.49
C ASP A 175 -8.39 0.79 13.41
N ASP A 176 -8.95 -0.36 13.04
CA ASP A 176 -8.80 -1.61 13.79
C ASP A 176 -7.33 -2.01 13.90
N MET A 177 -6.61 -2.08 12.77
CA MET A 177 -5.18 -2.43 12.74
C MET A 177 -4.34 -1.46 13.56
N SER A 178 -4.67 -0.16 13.50
CA SER A 178 -3.96 0.86 14.29
C SER A 178 -4.21 0.67 15.79
N ASN A 179 -5.43 0.28 16.18
CA ASN A 179 -5.77 -0.05 17.57
C ASN A 179 -5.19 -1.40 18.04
N TRP A 180 -4.89 -2.35 17.15
CA TRP A 180 -4.20 -3.59 17.53
C TRP A 180 -2.75 -3.34 17.98
N GLY A 181 -2.23 -2.11 17.83
CA GLY A 181 -1.04 -1.59 18.52
C GLY A 181 0.29 -1.79 17.79
N ILE A 182 0.30 -2.60 16.74
CA ILE A 182 1.47 -2.83 15.90
C ILE A 182 1.39 -1.87 14.71
N PRO A 183 2.48 -1.14 14.39
CA PRO A 183 2.48 -0.32 13.19
C PRO A 183 2.15 -1.13 11.94
N LYS A 184 1.02 -0.78 11.33
CA LYS A 184 0.55 -1.26 10.04
C LYS A 184 0.03 -0.08 9.23
N TYR A 185 0.08 -0.25 7.92
CA TYR A 185 -0.19 0.79 6.94
C TYR A 185 -1.15 0.28 5.89
N VAL A 186 -1.80 1.23 5.23
CA VAL A 186 -2.76 0.96 4.17
C VAL A 186 -2.34 1.71 2.92
N LEU A 187 -2.06 0.98 1.84
CA LEU A 187 -1.67 1.54 0.54
C LEU A 187 -2.79 1.38 -0.49
N GLY A 188 -2.88 2.29 -1.45
CA GLY A 188 -3.81 2.21 -2.56
C GLY A 188 -3.43 1.09 -3.54
N GLU A 189 -4.42 0.32 -3.98
CA GLU A 189 -4.30 -0.64 -5.08
C GLU A 189 -5.38 -0.39 -6.14
N VAL A 190 -5.10 -0.82 -7.37
CA VAL A 190 -6.05 -0.69 -8.49
C VAL A 190 -6.75 -2.02 -8.78
N ASP A 191 -6.12 -3.18 -8.55
CA ASP A 191 -6.68 -4.54 -8.76
C ASP A 191 -7.45 -4.64 -10.10
N VAL A 192 -6.71 -4.44 -11.19
CA VAL A 192 -7.21 -4.49 -12.58
C VAL A 192 -6.48 -5.60 -13.35
N PHE A 193 -7.23 -6.35 -14.13
CA PHE A 193 -6.70 -7.51 -14.89
C PHE A 193 -6.20 -7.14 -16.29
N ARG A 194 -6.56 -5.95 -16.77
CA ARG A 194 -6.15 -5.47 -18.09
C ARG A 194 -6.21 -3.95 -18.12
N VAL A 195 -5.16 -3.36 -18.66
CA VAL A 195 -5.07 -1.92 -18.91
C VAL A 195 -4.71 -1.69 -20.36
N GLU A 196 -5.57 -0.97 -21.06
CA GLU A 196 -5.35 -0.52 -22.43
C GLU A 196 -5.54 1.00 -22.51
N PRO A 197 -5.07 1.67 -23.57
CA PRO A 197 -5.27 3.12 -23.73
C PRO A 197 -6.74 3.57 -23.70
N GLN A 198 -7.67 2.68 -24.07
CA GLN A 198 -9.12 2.96 -24.07
C GLN A 198 -9.82 2.55 -22.76
N SER A 199 -9.10 1.98 -21.79
CA SER A 199 -9.69 1.61 -20.50
C SER A 199 -10.14 2.86 -19.73
N GLU A 200 -11.38 2.85 -19.23
CA GLU A 200 -11.81 3.79 -18.20
C GLU A 200 -11.05 3.43 -16.91
N LEU A 201 -10.24 4.36 -16.42
CA LEU A 201 -9.41 4.18 -15.23
C LEU A 201 -9.58 5.31 -14.23
N TYR A 202 -10.19 6.41 -14.62
CA TYR A 202 -10.25 7.62 -13.79
C TYR A 202 -10.92 7.32 -12.44
N GLY A 203 -12.05 6.60 -12.44
CA GLY A 203 -12.75 6.24 -11.20
C GLY A 203 -12.14 5.07 -10.41
N HIS A 204 -11.06 4.47 -10.93
CA HIS A 204 -10.47 3.24 -10.36
C HIS A 204 -9.03 3.42 -9.88
N MET A 205 -8.33 4.44 -10.38
CA MET A 205 -6.93 4.69 -10.04
C MET A 205 -6.80 5.25 -8.64
N ASN A 206 -6.09 4.50 -7.80
CA ASN A 206 -5.67 4.92 -6.48
C ASN A 206 -4.16 5.04 -6.51
N ILE A 207 -3.63 6.21 -6.12
CA ILE A 207 -2.22 6.54 -6.19
C ILE A 207 -1.65 6.61 -4.78
N ASN A 208 -0.46 6.04 -4.63
CA ASN A 208 0.37 6.20 -3.44
C ASN A 208 1.39 7.30 -3.73
N TYR A 209 1.46 8.32 -2.89
CA TYR A 209 2.46 9.38 -2.96
C TYR A 209 3.55 9.10 -1.93
N LEU A 210 4.67 8.56 -2.39
CA LEU A 210 5.79 8.15 -1.54
C LEU A 210 6.79 9.29 -1.39
N LYS A 211 7.29 9.50 -0.17
CA LYS A 211 8.38 10.46 0.09
C LYS A 211 9.71 9.80 -0.28
N LEU A 212 10.21 10.10 -1.47
CA LEU A 212 11.48 9.58 -2.00
C LEU A 212 12.39 10.74 -2.42
N ASP A 213 13.70 10.57 -2.26
CA ASP A 213 14.69 11.57 -2.73
C ASP A 213 14.76 11.63 -4.26
N ARG A 214 14.58 10.47 -4.92
CA ARG A 214 14.52 10.31 -6.37
C ARG A 214 13.82 9.01 -6.74
N LEU A 215 13.38 8.91 -8.00
CA LEU A 215 12.96 7.64 -8.59
C LEU A 215 14.16 6.67 -8.67
N PRO A 216 14.08 5.46 -8.10
CA PRO A 216 15.13 4.46 -8.24
C PRO A 216 15.22 3.93 -9.68
N ARG A 217 16.43 3.52 -10.09
CA ARG A 217 16.62 2.81 -11.36
C ARG A 217 16.53 1.31 -11.12
N PHE A 218 15.92 0.58 -12.05
CA PHE A 218 15.70 -0.87 -11.91
C PHE A 218 16.97 -1.65 -11.53
N ASP A 219 18.10 -1.34 -12.17
CA ASP A 219 19.37 -2.04 -11.98
C ASP A 219 20.08 -1.70 -10.66
N GLU A 220 19.66 -0.63 -9.98
CA GLU A 220 20.15 -0.26 -8.64
C GLU A 220 19.33 -0.93 -7.52
N GLY A 221 18.20 -1.54 -7.88
CA GLY A 221 17.16 -1.94 -6.94
C GLY A 221 16.31 -0.75 -6.49
N TRP A 222 15.24 -1.06 -5.76
CA TRP A 222 14.23 -0.11 -5.30
C TRP A 222 13.94 -0.26 -3.82
N GLN A 223 14.97 -0.61 -3.03
CA GLN A 223 14.93 -0.62 -1.57
C GLN A 223 14.33 0.68 -0.98
N PRO A 224 14.61 1.89 -1.50
CA PRO A 224 13.99 3.11 -0.98
C PRO A 224 12.45 3.11 -1.04
N VAL A 225 11.85 2.44 -2.03
CA VAL A 225 10.39 2.28 -2.14
C VAL A 225 9.86 1.45 -0.97
N LEU A 226 10.49 0.30 -0.69
CA LEU A 226 10.10 -0.55 0.43
C LEU A 226 10.34 0.14 1.77
N GLU A 227 11.39 0.93 1.89
CA GLU A 227 11.67 1.71 3.10
C GLU A 227 10.62 2.77 3.35
N ALA A 228 10.25 3.56 2.34
CA ALA A 228 9.19 4.56 2.47
C ALA A 228 7.85 3.93 2.85
N LEU A 229 7.49 2.79 2.24
CA LEU A 229 6.28 2.04 2.60
C LEU A 229 6.35 1.50 4.04
N ARG A 230 7.43 0.80 4.40
CA ARG A 230 7.63 0.20 5.74
C ARG A 230 7.69 1.25 6.84
N GLN A 231 8.14 2.46 6.53
CA GLN A 231 8.19 3.58 7.47
C GLN A 231 6.92 4.42 7.44
N GLY A 232 5.90 4.10 6.63
CA GLY A 232 4.67 4.87 6.55
C GLY A 232 4.82 6.26 5.92
N GLN A 233 5.90 6.51 5.18
CA GLN A 233 6.23 7.82 4.59
C GLN A 233 5.50 8.05 3.26
N PHE A 234 4.18 7.92 3.29
CA PHE A 234 3.34 8.12 2.12
C PHE A 234 1.91 8.51 2.50
N PHE A 235 1.14 8.98 1.53
CA PHE A 235 -0.31 9.09 1.63
C PHE A 235 -0.97 8.45 0.41
N VAL A 236 -2.24 8.09 0.55
CA VAL A 236 -3.03 7.50 -0.54
C VAL A 236 -4.02 8.55 -1.02
N SER A 237 -4.26 8.60 -2.32
CA SER A 237 -5.22 9.52 -2.94
C SER A 237 -5.90 8.89 -4.15
N THR A 238 -7.14 9.28 -4.41
CA THR A 238 -7.85 8.97 -5.68
C THR A 238 -7.45 9.91 -6.84
N GLY A 239 -6.51 10.84 -6.62
CA GLY A 239 -5.99 11.79 -7.60
C GLY A 239 -6.51 13.22 -7.45
N GLU A 240 -7.76 13.38 -7.02
CA GLU A 240 -8.45 14.69 -6.99
C GLU A 240 -8.26 15.48 -5.69
N MET A 241 -7.73 14.80 -4.66
CA MET A 241 -7.39 15.37 -3.36
C MET A 241 -5.92 15.10 -3.08
N LEU A 242 -5.14 16.11 -2.72
CA LEU A 242 -3.75 15.96 -2.31
C LEU A 242 -3.58 16.43 -0.87
N LEU A 243 -2.76 15.70 -0.13
CA LEU A 243 -2.50 15.94 1.28
C LEU A 243 -0.98 15.97 1.49
N THR A 244 -0.40 17.15 1.35
CA THR A 244 1.05 17.37 1.52
C THR A 244 1.34 17.92 2.92
N ASP A 245 2.59 17.76 3.37
CA ASP A 245 3.08 18.36 4.63
C ASP A 245 2.29 18.01 5.90
N PHE A 246 1.78 16.78 6.01
CA PHE A 246 1.08 16.31 7.21
C PHE A 246 2.00 16.21 8.43
N ARG A 247 1.59 16.83 9.54
CA ARG A 247 2.27 16.76 10.83
C ARG A 247 1.31 16.64 12.00
N VAL A 248 1.72 15.93 13.05
CA VAL A 248 1.05 15.88 14.35
C VAL A 248 2.09 16.19 15.42
N GLY A 249 1.98 17.36 16.06
CA GLY A 249 2.99 17.80 17.03
C GLY A 249 4.41 17.86 16.45
N GLY A 250 4.53 18.18 15.16
CA GLY A 250 5.80 18.22 14.42
C GLY A 250 6.27 16.88 13.85
N CYS A 251 5.62 15.76 14.17
CA CYS A 251 5.94 14.44 13.62
C CYS A 251 5.17 14.17 12.32
N GLU A 252 5.83 13.59 11.33
CA GLU A 252 5.25 13.19 10.03
C GLU A 252 4.69 11.76 10.05
N SER A 253 3.93 11.37 9.03
CA SER A 253 3.39 10.01 8.88
C SER A 253 4.42 8.91 9.14
N GLY A 254 4.02 7.92 9.93
CA GLY A 254 4.83 6.79 10.36
C GLY A 254 5.85 7.09 11.48
N GLN A 255 6.08 8.37 11.82
CA GLN A 255 6.93 8.73 12.95
C GLN A 255 6.20 8.55 14.29
N VAL A 256 6.99 8.63 15.36
CA VAL A 256 6.50 8.52 16.75
C VAL A 256 6.54 9.89 17.42
N LEU A 257 5.37 10.42 17.75
CA LEU A 257 5.20 11.52 18.67
C LEU A 257 5.35 11.01 20.10
N LYS A 258 6.34 11.54 20.82
CA LYS A 258 6.49 11.33 22.27
C LYS A 258 5.66 12.40 22.99
N PRO A 259 4.65 12.03 23.79
CA PRO A 259 3.86 13.02 24.52
C PRO A 259 4.75 13.86 25.43
N GLY A 260 4.67 15.19 25.30
CA GLY A 260 5.34 16.13 26.19
C GLY A 260 4.52 16.41 27.45
N THR A 261 4.92 17.42 28.22
CA THR A 261 4.12 17.91 29.37
C THR A 261 2.80 18.55 28.95
N ALA A 262 2.69 19.03 27.71
CA ALA A 262 1.45 19.49 27.10
C ALA A 262 0.78 18.34 26.36
N SER A 263 -0.50 18.08 26.66
CA SER A 263 -1.28 17.03 26.02
C SER A 263 -1.92 17.46 24.70
N THR A 264 -2.03 18.75 24.44
CA THR A 264 -2.59 19.27 23.19
C THR A 264 -1.48 19.58 22.19
N VAL A 265 -1.60 19.03 20.99
CA VAL A 265 -0.72 19.31 19.85
C VAL A 265 -1.53 19.76 18.64
N ASP A 266 -0.89 20.42 17.69
CA ASP A 266 -1.50 20.74 16.41
C ASP A 266 -1.39 19.56 15.44
N VAL A 267 -2.50 19.29 14.76
CA VAL A 267 -2.55 18.48 13.54
C VAL A 267 -2.57 19.44 12.36
N GLU A 268 -1.53 19.38 11.54
CA GLU A 268 -1.30 20.30 10.42
C GLU A 268 -1.25 19.52 9.11
N ALA A 269 -1.82 20.07 8.04
CA ALA A 269 -1.71 19.51 6.70
C ALA A 269 -1.99 20.56 5.63
N GLN A 270 -1.22 20.53 4.56
CA GLN A 270 -1.54 21.27 3.35
C GLN A 270 -2.45 20.41 2.47
N VAL A 271 -3.68 20.87 2.25
CA VAL A 271 -4.64 20.18 1.40
C VAL A 271 -4.79 20.95 0.10
N ARG A 272 -4.90 20.23 -1.02
CA ARG A 272 -5.20 20.78 -2.35
C ARG A 272 -6.23 19.89 -3.04
N TRP A 273 -7.05 20.46 -3.91
CA TRP A 273 -8.15 19.74 -4.52
C TRP A 273 -8.52 20.25 -5.90
N THR A 274 -9.11 19.38 -6.72
CA THR A 274 -9.70 19.73 -8.02
C THR A 274 -11.16 20.15 -7.86
N PHE A 275 -11.99 19.30 -7.25
CA PHE A 275 -13.41 19.59 -6.98
C PHE A 275 -13.59 20.33 -5.66
N PRO A 276 -14.71 21.04 -5.46
CA PRO A 276 -15.01 21.66 -4.17
C PRO A 276 -14.86 20.64 -3.02
N PRO A 277 -14.10 20.97 -1.97
CA PRO A 277 -13.89 20.05 -0.86
C PRO A 277 -15.17 19.98 -0.01
N ALA A 278 -15.38 18.86 0.67
CA ALA A 278 -16.52 18.69 1.55
C ALA A 278 -16.08 18.78 3.02
N PHE A 279 -15.07 18.02 3.41
CA PHE A 279 -14.57 18.02 4.79
C PHE A 279 -13.18 17.39 4.91
N ALA A 280 -12.51 17.71 6.01
CA ALA A 280 -11.41 16.92 6.55
C ALA A 280 -11.85 16.23 7.85
N GLU A 281 -11.20 15.14 8.20
CA GLU A 281 -11.45 14.44 9.45
C GLU A 281 -10.14 13.97 10.08
N VAL A 282 -9.86 14.50 11.27
CA VAL A 282 -8.79 13.98 12.13
C VAL A 282 -9.33 12.73 12.82
N VAL A 283 -8.64 11.61 12.66
CA VAL A 283 -9.00 10.31 13.24
C VAL A 283 -7.89 9.86 14.18
N TRP A 284 -8.23 9.43 15.39
CA TRP A 284 -7.26 8.92 16.36
C TRP A 284 -7.87 7.81 17.21
N GLY A 285 -7.03 6.99 17.84
CA GLY A 285 -7.49 5.92 18.72
C GLY A 285 -6.64 5.78 19.97
N ASP A 286 -7.21 5.20 21.01
CA ASP A 286 -6.54 4.94 22.30
C ASP A 286 -6.06 3.48 22.45
N GLY A 287 -6.19 2.68 21.39
CA GLY A 287 -5.96 1.23 21.39
C GLY A 287 -7.22 0.39 21.60
N ASN A 288 -8.36 1.03 21.90
CA ASN A 288 -9.64 0.36 22.10
C ASN A 288 -10.79 1.08 21.37
N GLN A 289 -10.89 2.40 21.51
CA GLN A 289 -11.88 3.25 20.85
C GLN A 289 -11.24 4.09 19.75
N VAL A 290 -12.07 4.47 18.78
CA VAL A 290 -11.72 5.38 17.68
C VAL A 290 -12.51 6.66 17.85
N PHE A 291 -11.84 7.78 17.68
CA PHE A 291 -12.39 9.12 17.82
C PHE A 291 -12.15 9.89 16.52
N ARG A 292 -13.08 10.80 16.21
CA ARG A 292 -13.09 11.55 14.96
C ARG A 292 -13.45 13.01 15.23
N LYS A 293 -12.76 13.93 14.56
CA LYS A 293 -13.05 15.37 14.59
C LYS A 293 -13.12 15.87 13.16
N ARG A 294 -14.33 16.22 12.73
CA ARG A 294 -14.58 16.76 11.40
C ARG A 294 -14.29 18.26 11.35
N VAL A 295 -13.71 18.70 10.25
CA VAL A 295 -13.51 20.09 9.85
C VAL A 295 -14.30 20.30 8.57
N ASP A 296 -15.24 21.25 8.59
CA ASP A 296 -15.99 21.64 7.40
C ASP A 296 -15.07 22.39 6.43
N LEU A 297 -15.12 22.02 5.15
CA LEU A 297 -14.38 22.68 4.06
C LEU A 297 -15.31 23.17 2.96
N SER A 298 -16.63 23.13 3.15
CA SER A 298 -17.63 23.37 2.10
C SER A 298 -17.64 24.80 1.52
N ASP A 299 -16.91 25.73 2.13
CA ASP A 299 -16.66 27.08 1.61
C ASP A 299 -15.57 27.12 0.52
N GLY A 300 -14.78 26.05 0.40
CA GLY A 300 -13.75 25.89 -0.62
C GLY A 300 -14.30 25.85 -2.04
N GLN A 301 -13.71 26.65 -2.93
CA GLN A 301 -14.00 26.61 -4.37
C GLN A 301 -13.16 25.54 -5.07
N ALA A 302 -13.59 25.10 -6.26
CA ALA A 302 -12.82 24.17 -7.11
C ALA A 302 -11.39 24.70 -7.38
N PHE A 303 -10.44 23.78 -7.62
CA PHE A 303 -9.02 24.06 -7.88
C PHE A 303 -8.32 24.86 -6.78
N GLY A 304 -8.69 24.59 -5.52
CA GLY A 304 -8.21 25.32 -4.35
C GLY A 304 -7.19 24.55 -3.51
N GLY A 305 -6.87 25.15 -2.37
CA GLY A 305 -6.07 24.53 -1.33
C GLY A 305 -6.10 25.35 -0.04
N GLN A 306 -5.86 24.69 1.09
CA GLN A 306 -5.90 25.30 2.42
C GLN A 306 -4.91 24.59 3.34
N MET A 307 -4.25 25.37 4.21
CA MET A 307 -3.53 24.84 5.35
C MET A 307 -4.52 24.57 6.48
N LEU A 308 -4.62 23.32 6.90
CA LEU A 308 -5.39 22.92 8.06
C LEU A 308 -4.51 22.99 9.30
N ARG A 309 -5.08 23.48 10.40
CA ARG A 309 -4.48 23.42 11.73
C ARG A 309 -5.57 23.13 12.75
N VAL A 310 -5.52 21.93 13.33
CA VAL A 310 -6.54 21.44 14.25
C VAL A 310 -5.89 21.10 15.58
N PRO A 311 -6.21 21.79 16.67
CA PRO A 311 -5.74 21.39 17.99
C PRO A 311 -6.40 20.08 18.40
N LEU A 312 -5.58 19.14 18.88
CA LEU A 312 -5.98 17.80 19.30
C LEU A 312 -5.34 17.44 20.65
N ASP A 313 -6.16 16.97 21.59
CA ASP A 313 -5.67 16.36 22.83
C ASP A 313 -5.21 14.92 22.57
N VAL A 314 -3.91 14.67 22.71
CA VAL A 314 -3.26 13.39 22.48
C VAL A 314 -2.92 12.65 23.78
N ALA A 315 -3.38 13.10 24.96
CA ALA A 315 -3.06 12.48 26.25
C ALA A 315 -3.28 10.96 26.31
N ARG A 316 -4.33 10.48 25.62
CA ARG A 316 -4.69 9.06 25.56
C ARG A 316 -4.53 8.44 24.17
N ALA A 317 -4.12 9.24 23.18
CA ALA A 317 -3.97 8.74 21.82
C ALA A 317 -2.80 7.75 21.74
N LYS A 318 -2.94 6.77 20.85
CA LYS A 318 -1.89 5.82 20.44
C LYS A 318 -1.48 6.00 18.98
N TRP A 319 -2.32 6.65 18.21
CA TRP A 319 -2.09 6.99 16.82
C TRP A 319 -3.03 8.12 16.39
N VAL A 320 -2.63 8.90 15.39
CA VAL A 320 -3.41 9.99 14.79
C VAL A 320 -3.19 9.98 13.27
N ARG A 321 -4.26 10.10 12.48
CA ARG A 321 -4.22 10.22 11.01
C ARG A 321 -5.23 11.26 10.52
N LEU A 322 -5.12 11.64 9.25
CA LEU A 322 -6.01 12.61 8.60
C LEU A 322 -6.62 12.00 7.34
N GLU A 323 -7.90 12.26 7.13
CA GLU A 323 -8.62 12.03 5.88
C GLU A 323 -9.16 13.36 5.34
N VAL A 324 -9.20 13.50 4.01
CA VAL A 324 -9.81 14.64 3.32
C VAL A 324 -10.68 14.14 2.17
N TRP A 325 -11.85 14.75 2.00
CA TRP A 325 -12.86 14.30 1.04
C TRP A 325 -13.52 15.47 0.31
N ASP A 326 -13.78 15.31 -0.97
CA ASP A 326 -14.52 16.27 -1.79
C ASP A 326 -16.01 15.92 -1.93
N ILE A 327 -16.76 16.79 -2.62
CA ILE A 327 -18.20 16.60 -2.86
C ILE A 327 -18.56 15.37 -3.71
N ALA A 328 -17.58 14.79 -4.42
CA ALA A 328 -17.73 13.58 -5.23
C ALA A 328 -17.17 12.34 -4.52
N ALA A 329 -16.84 12.46 -3.23
CA ALA A 329 -16.22 11.43 -2.40
C ALA A 329 -14.83 10.96 -2.89
N ASN A 330 -14.16 11.73 -3.75
CA ASN A 330 -12.73 11.56 -3.95
C ASN A 330 -12.02 11.94 -2.66
N GLY A 331 -10.92 11.28 -2.36
CA GLY A 331 -10.26 11.50 -1.08
C GLY A 331 -8.79 11.19 -1.07
N ALA A 332 -8.16 11.67 -0.01
CA ALA A 332 -6.81 11.32 0.36
C ALA A 332 -6.74 11.04 1.87
N PHE A 333 -5.84 10.16 2.27
CA PHE A 333 -5.60 9.84 3.67
C PHE A 333 -4.13 9.54 3.95
N THR A 334 -3.71 9.90 5.16
CA THR A 334 -2.33 9.72 5.63
C THR A 334 -2.13 8.37 6.30
N GLN A 335 -0.88 7.92 6.36
CA GLN A 335 -0.49 6.92 7.37
C GLN A 335 -0.43 7.57 8.76
N PRO A 336 -0.55 6.79 9.86
CA PRO A 336 -0.68 7.35 11.19
C PRO A 336 0.65 7.90 11.69
N VAL A 337 0.60 8.99 12.45
CA VAL A 337 1.63 9.32 13.44
C VAL A 337 1.32 8.49 14.67
N TRP A 338 2.30 7.73 15.16
CA TRP A 338 2.15 6.91 16.36
C TRP A 338 2.40 7.75 17.61
N VAL A 339 1.63 7.56 18.67
CA VAL A 339 1.75 8.28 19.94
C VAL A 339 2.14 7.29 21.03
N ARG A 340 3.38 7.35 21.50
CA ARG A 340 3.96 6.30 22.36
C ARG A 340 4.97 6.84 23.36
#